data_AF-A0A7C6CE67-F1
#
_entry.id   AF-A0A7C6CE67-F1
#
_cell.length_a   1.000
_cell.length_b   1.000
_cell.length_c   1.000
_cell.angle_alpha   90.00
_cell.angle_beta   90.00
_cell.angle_gamma   90.00
#
_symmetry.space_group_name_H-M   'P 1'
#
loop_
_entity.id
_entity.type
_entity.pdbx_description
1 polymer ?
#
loop_
_entity_poly.entity_id
_entity_poly.type
_entity_poly.pdbx_seq_one_letter_code
_entity_poly.pdbx_strand_id
1 'polypeptide(L)'
;MKVFYRIIYALVVAILLFYVHRQANEKTANKYFEVEGTKAFSDDNPDKYRFFYSPLGYHKKEPTYAITKSGFKIQFFEVNRVFVNRKKDVKADEYFYIIIENENYPLLKEFPQRYWFRFINEEEKLAYKIYQFRDFPFSVVVDEEEKSLIDAAKIIAGNYQEIEIILFEDDEEEILVKSELEVSSEDLIIKNEVLKGYQEEEYLNSKGIYFVEEINHSSYFYIYYLIMAAYLVGVIITTYLLFFFIPKKMGRKKPSPHFNK
;
A
#
# COMPACT_ATOMS: atom_id res chain seq x y z
N MET A 1 44.80 1.41 6.06
CA MET A 1 43.73 2.43 6.21
C MET A 1 43.01 2.82 4.91
N LYS A 2 43.69 3.09 3.77
CA LYS A 2 43.00 3.50 2.52
C LYS A 2 41.97 2.50 1.96
N VAL A 3 42.22 1.20 2.11
CA VAL A 3 41.29 0.14 1.65
C VAL A 3 40.04 0.09 2.54
N PHE A 4 40.21 0.26 3.85
CA PHE A 4 39.09 0.27 4.80
C PHE A 4 38.10 1.41 4.54
N TYR A 5 38.59 2.64 4.32
CA TYR A 5 37.72 3.77 3.97
C TYR A 5 36.99 3.59 2.63
N ARG A 6 37.60 2.90 1.66
CA ARG A 6 36.95 2.54 0.38
C ARG A 6 35.80 1.56 0.59
N ILE A 7 36.01 0.56 1.45
CA ILE A 7 34.98 -0.42 1.80
C ILE A 7 33.81 0.25 2.51
N ILE A 8 34.09 1.09 3.51
CA ILE A 8 33.03 1.85 4.22
C ILE A 8 32.27 2.76 3.25
N TYR A 9 32.99 3.51 2.40
CA TYR A 9 32.35 4.38 1.41
C TYR A 9 31.43 3.58 0.47
N ALA A 10 31.91 2.46 -0.08
CA ALA A 10 31.10 1.60 -0.95
C ALA A 10 29.84 1.07 -0.25
N LEU A 11 29.96 0.69 1.03
CA LEU A 11 28.83 0.22 1.84
C LEU A 11 27.81 1.34 2.08
N VAL A 12 28.26 2.55 2.40
CA VAL A 12 27.38 3.72 2.56
C VAL A 12 26.67 4.05 1.25
N VAL A 13 27.39 4.06 0.12
CA VAL A 13 26.81 4.28 -1.21
C VAL A 13 25.76 3.23 -1.52
N ALA A 14 26.01 1.95 -1.23
CA ALA A 14 25.05 0.87 -1.44
C ALA A 14 23.78 1.04 -0.57
N ILE A 15 23.92 1.36 0.71
CA ILE A 15 22.77 1.65 1.60
C ILE A 15 21.96 2.83 1.06
N LEU A 16 22.64 3.91 0.65
CA LEU A 16 21.98 5.06 0.05
C LEU A 16 21.29 4.70 -1.27
N LEU A 17 21.85 3.81 -2.08
CA LEU A 17 21.21 3.32 -3.31
C LEU A 17 19.87 2.66 -2.99
N PHE A 18 19.84 1.75 -2.01
CA PHE A 18 18.59 1.10 -1.58
C PHE A 18 17.56 2.12 -1.08
N TYR A 19 18.00 3.08 -0.25
CA TYR A 19 17.13 4.13 0.26
C TYR A 19 16.56 5.01 -0.87
N VAL A 20 17.41 5.48 -1.78
CA VAL A 20 17.02 6.32 -2.92
C VAL A 20 16.12 5.55 -3.88
N HIS A 21 16.44 4.28 -4.16
CA HIS A 21 15.60 3.42 -4.99
C HIS A 21 14.18 3.29 -4.42
N ARG A 22 14.07 3.01 -3.12
CA ARG A 22 12.77 2.94 -2.43
C ARG A 22 12.01 4.26 -2.54
N GLN A 23 12.67 5.38 -2.25
CA GLN A 23 12.07 6.72 -2.34
C GLN A 23 11.65 7.09 -3.77
N ALA A 24 12.42 6.68 -4.78
CA ALA A 24 12.11 6.92 -6.18
C ALA A 24 10.86 6.15 -6.62
N ASN A 25 10.72 4.88 -6.21
CA ASN A 25 9.51 4.09 -6.45
C ASN A 25 8.30 4.69 -5.73
N GLU A 26 8.46 5.05 -4.46
CA GLU A 26 7.39 5.67 -3.67
C GLU A 26 6.90 6.97 -4.31
N LYS A 27 7.81 7.89 -4.68
CA LYS A 27 7.42 9.13 -5.37
C LYS A 27 6.77 8.90 -6.73
N THR A 28 7.22 7.89 -7.48
CA THR A 28 6.61 7.52 -8.76
C THR A 28 5.19 7.01 -8.57
N ALA A 29 4.98 6.11 -7.59
CA ALA A 29 3.67 5.62 -7.23
C ALA A 29 2.76 6.75 -6.72
N ASN A 30 3.27 7.61 -5.84
CA ASN A 30 2.53 8.76 -5.32
C ASN A 30 2.06 9.65 -6.47
N LYS A 31 2.92 9.93 -7.46
CA LYS A 31 2.51 10.75 -8.60
C LYS A 31 1.47 10.07 -9.50
N TYR A 32 1.59 8.76 -9.69
CA TYR A 32 0.58 7.98 -10.41
C TYR A 32 -0.79 8.09 -9.72
N PHE A 33 -0.85 7.85 -8.42
CA PHE A 33 -2.10 7.98 -7.65
C PHE A 33 -2.60 9.42 -7.60
N GLU A 34 -1.73 10.42 -7.45
CA GLU A 34 -2.12 11.84 -7.49
C GLU A 34 -2.77 12.22 -8.82
N VAL A 35 -2.29 11.72 -9.96
CA VAL A 35 -2.84 12.09 -11.26
C VAL A 35 -4.00 11.19 -11.67
N GLU A 36 -3.79 9.88 -11.72
CA GLU A 36 -4.80 8.93 -12.19
C GLU A 36 -5.85 8.64 -11.12
N GLY A 37 -5.46 8.61 -9.84
CA GLY A 37 -6.42 8.46 -8.75
C GLY A 37 -7.32 9.67 -8.59
N THR A 38 -6.82 10.90 -8.74
CA THR A 38 -7.69 12.11 -8.71
C THR A 38 -8.62 12.16 -9.91
N LYS A 39 -8.19 11.72 -11.10
CA LYS A 39 -9.10 11.53 -12.24
C LYS A 39 -10.16 10.49 -11.95
N ALA A 40 -9.79 9.36 -11.35
CA ALA A 40 -10.75 8.33 -10.97
C ALA A 40 -11.73 8.83 -9.90
N PHE A 41 -11.26 9.66 -8.97
CA PHE A 41 -12.04 10.24 -7.87
C PHE A 41 -12.80 11.52 -8.26
N SER A 42 -12.91 11.86 -9.54
CA SER A 42 -13.74 12.99 -9.98
C SER A 42 -15.23 12.73 -9.68
N ASP A 43 -15.98 13.77 -9.30
CA ASP A 43 -17.38 13.69 -8.86
C ASP A 43 -18.32 12.98 -9.85
N ASP A 44 -18.00 12.99 -11.15
CA ASP A 44 -18.81 12.37 -12.19
C ASP A 44 -18.55 10.86 -12.39
N ASN A 45 -17.61 10.26 -11.64
CA ASN A 45 -17.26 8.84 -11.82
C ASN A 45 -18.01 7.93 -10.82
N PRO A 46 -19.03 7.17 -11.26
CA PRO A 46 -19.73 6.23 -10.38
C PRO A 46 -18.83 5.09 -9.89
N ASP A 47 -17.74 4.81 -10.61
CA ASP A 47 -16.79 3.73 -10.30
C ASP A 47 -15.53 4.28 -9.60
N LYS A 48 -15.62 5.44 -8.93
CA LYS A 48 -14.45 6.12 -8.35
C LYS A 48 -13.58 5.24 -7.46
N TYR A 49 -14.19 4.31 -6.71
CA TYR A 49 -13.47 3.39 -5.83
C TYR A 49 -12.76 2.26 -6.55
N ARG A 50 -13.27 1.86 -7.73
CA ARG A 50 -12.78 0.71 -8.48
C ARG A 50 -11.29 0.80 -8.75
N PHE A 51 -10.82 1.98 -9.11
CA PHE A 51 -9.40 2.25 -9.38
C PHE A 51 -8.45 1.82 -8.24
N PHE A 52 -8.90 1.89 -6.97
CA PHE A 52 -8.04 1.65 -5.81
C PHE A 52 -7.92 0.19 -5.42
N TYR A 53 -8.91 -0.63 -5.76
CA TYR A 53 -8.92 -2.07 -5.46
C TYR A 53 -8.83 -2.96 -6.72
N SER A 54 -9.06 -2.42 -7.92
CA SER A 54 -8.97 -3.17 -9.18
C SER A 54 -7.63 -3.86 -9.43
N PRO A 55 -6.47 -3.29 -9.03
CA PRO A 55 -5.20 -3.98 -9.18
C PRO A 55 -4.98 -5.14 -8.20
N LEU A 56 -5.85 -5.29 -7.21
CA LEU A 56 -5.64 -6.23 -6.11
C LEU A 56 -6.23 -7.61 -6.37
N GLY A 57 -7.15 -7.76 -7.32
CA GLY A 57 -7.84 -9.01 -7.61
C GLY A 57 -9.07 -8.83 -8.52
N TYR A 58 -9.73 -9.96 -8.81
CA TYR A 58 -11.07 -9.95 -9.43
C TYR A 58 -12.05 -9.28 -8.49
N HIS A 59 -12.95 -8.47 -9.03
CA HIS A 59 -13.82 -7.63 -8.21
C HIS A 59 -15.13 -7.29 -8.93
N LYS A 60 -16.12 -6.80 -8.18
CA LYS A 60 -17.33 -6.16 -8.71
C LYS A 60 -17.22 -4.64 -8.55
N LYS A 61 -18.01 -3.90 -9.32
CA LYS A 61 -18.11 -2.43 -9.20
C LYS A 61 -18.80 -2.01 -7.91
N GLU A 62 -19.89 -2.68 -7.60
CA GLU A 62 -20.71 -2.40 -6.42
C GLU A 62 -20.12 -3.07 -5.18
N PRO A 63 -20.22 -2.43 -4.01
CA PRO A 63 -19.82 -3.06 -2.77
C PRO A 63 -20.72 -4.27 -2.49
N THR A 64 -20.14 -5.33 -1.95
CA THR A 64 -20.86 -6.50 -1.45
C THR A 64 -21.77 -6.11 -0.28
N TYR A 65 -21.30 -5.19 0.56
CA TYR A 65 -22.05 -4.70 1.71
C TYR A 65 -21.71 -3.24 1.97
N ALA A 66 -22.71 -2.43 2.33
CA ALA A 66 -22.53 -1.01 2.61
C ALA A 66 -23.39 -0.56 3.78
N ILE A 67 -22.79 0.19 4.70
CA ILE A 67 -23.46 0.79 5.85
C ILE A 67 -23.30 2.30 5.75
N THR A 68 -24.41 3.03 5.94
CA THR A 68 -24.39 4.47 6.15
C THR A 68 -24.95 4.79 7.53
N LYS A 69 -24.12 5.28 8.45
CA LYS A 69 -24.53 5.57 9.83
C LYS A 69 -23.69 6.70 10.44
N SER A 70 -24.33 7.61 11.14
CA SER A 70 -23.67 8.74 11.84
C SER A 70 -22.75 9.59 10.95
N GLY A 71 -23.11 9.78 9.67
CA GLY A 71 -22.28 10.50 8.69
C GLY A 71 -21.08 9.70 8.17
N PHE A 72 -20.95 8.42 8.53
CA PHE A 72 -19.98 7.50 7.94
C PHE A 72 -20.63 6.63 6.89
N LYS A 73 -19.90 6.37 5.81
CA LYS A 73 -20.24 5.39 4.79
C LYS A 73 -19.13 4.35 4.70
N ILE A 74 -19.46 3.13 5.08
CA ILE A 74 -18.54 1.99 5.19
C ILE A 74 -18.90 1.02 4.08
N GLN A 75 -17.98 0.73 3.17
CA GLN A 75 -18.22 -0.07 1.98
C GLN A 75 -17.24 -1.24 1.92
N PHE A 76 -17.77 -2.44 1.82
CA PHE A 76 -17.02 -3.68 1.71
C PHE A 76 -17.02 -4.13 0.25
N PHE A 77 -15.86 -4.20 -0.37
CA PHE A 77 -15.69 -4.72 -1.71
C PHE A 77 -15.08 -6.12 -1.63
N GLU A 78 -15.75 -7.12 -2.19
CA GLU A 78 -15.16 -8.45 -2.39
C GLU A 78 -14.06 -8.37 -3.46
N VAL A 79 -12.88 -8.88 -3.11
CA VAL A 79 -11.71 -8.96 -3.99
C VAL A 79 -11.12 -10.36 -3.91
N ASN A 80 -10.94 -11.00 -5.07
CA ASN A 80 -10.45 -12.38 -5.13
C ASN A 80 -9.11 -12.46 -5.83
N ARG A 81 -8.14 -13.07 -5.15
CA ARG A 81 -6.82 -13.34 -5.73
C ARG A 81 -6.75 -14.76 -6.24
N VAL A 82 -6.41 -14.88 -7.51
CA VAL A 82 -6.26 -16.19 -8.16
C VAL A 82 -4.80 -16.61 -8.18
N PHE A 83 -4.56 -17.84 -7.76
CA PHE A 83 -3.27 -18.50 -7.80
C PHE A 83 -3.37 -19.73 -8.70
N VAL A 84 -2.50 -19.79 -9.69
CA VAL A 84 -2.39 -20.95 -10.58
C VAL A 84 -1.12 -21.70 -10.22
N ASN A 85 -1.26 -22.95 -9.80
CA ASN A 85 -0.11 -23.77 -9.44
C ASN A 85 0.59 -24.32 -10.72
N ARG A 86 1.74 -24.99 -10.55
CA ARG A 86 2.48 -25.60 -11.67
C ARG A 86 1.70 -26.67 -12.43
N LYS A 87 0.69 -27.28 -11.82
CA LYS A 87 -0.19 -28.29 -12.41
C LYS A 87 -1.41 -27.68 -13.12
N LYS A 88 -1.49 -26.34 -13.18
CA LYS A 88 -2.63 -25.56 -13.69
C LYS A 88 -3.91 -25.69 -12.86
N ASP A 89 -3.80 -26.11 -11.60
CA ASP A 89 -4.94 -26.01 -10.68
C ASP A 89 -5.11 -24.56 -10.27
N VAL A 90 -6.34 -24.07 -10.38
CA VAL A 90 -6.73 -22.70 -10.05
C VAL A 90 -7.26 -22.69 -8.62
N LYS A 91 -6.69 -21.84 -7.77
CA LYS A 91 -7.19 -21.52 -6.42
C LYS A 91 -7.56 -20.04 -6.38
N ALA A 92 -8.65 -19.72 -5.70
CA ALA A 92 -9.05 -18.33 -5.46
C ALA A 92 -9.23 -18.11 -3.94
N ASP A 93 -8.56 -17.09 -3.43
CA ASP A 93 -8.68 -16.63 -2.04
C ASP A 93 -9.55 -15.36 -1.99
N GLU A 94 -10.42 -15.28 -0.99
CA GLU A 94 -11.45 -14.24 -0.81
C GLU A 94 -11.01 -13.19 0.21
N TYR A 95 -11.12 -11.92 -0.16
CA TYR A 95 -10.78 -10.81 0.70
C TYR A 95 -11.84 -9.72 0.63
N PHE A 96 -11.93 -8.93 1.71
CA PHE A 96 -12.59 -7.63 1.71
C PHE A 96 -11.55 -6.52 1.56
N TYR A 97 -11.85 -5.57 0.68
CA TYR A 97 -11.27 -4.24 0.68
C TYR A 97 -12.32 -3.29 1.25
N ILE A 98 -12.05 -2.72 2.43
CA ILE A 98 -13.04 -1.94 3.18
C ILE A 98 -12.68 -0.46 3.11
N ILE A 99 -13.60 0.34 2.56
CA ILE A 99 -13.49 1.79 2.42
C ILE A 99 -14.40 2.47 3.44
N ILE A 100 -13.90 3.53 4.05
CA ILE A 100 -14.62 4.35 5.01
C ILE A 100 -14.56 5.81 4.55
N GLU A 101 -15.72 6.37 4.21
CA GLU A 101 -15.92 7.80 4.01
C GLU A 101 -16.61 8.40 5.24
N ASN A 102 -16.32 9.66 5.54
CA ASN A 102 -17.10 10.45 6.47
C ASN A 102 -17.47 11.78 5.79
N GLU A 103 -18.74 12.18 5.93
CA GLU A 103 -19.32 13.33 5.23
C GLU A 103 -18.68 14.67 5.63
N ASN A 104 -18.14 14.76 6.85
CA ASN A 104 -17.65 16.01 7.42
C ASN A 104 -16.13 16.16 7.32
N TYR A 105 -15.38 15.07 7.47
CA TYR A 105 -13.92 15.10 7.46
C TYR A 105 -13.31 13.74 7.10
N PRO A 106 -12.17 13.69 6.41
CA PRO A 106 -11.40 12.45 6.28
C PRO A 106 -10.82 12.03 7.64
N LEU A 107 -10.73 10.72 7.89
CA LEU A 107 -10.13 10.20 9.13
C LEU A 107 -8.60 10.30 9.05
N LEU A 108 -8.07 11.43 9.52
CA LEU A 108 -6.65 11.74 9.48
C LEU A 108 -5.90 11.05 10.62
N LYS A 109 -4.72 10.49 10.32
CA LYS A 109 -3.82 9.97 11.36
C LYS A 109 -3.03 11.14 11.97
N GLU A 110 -3.67 11.94 12.82
CA GLU A 110 -2.99 12.98 13.59
C GLU A 110 -2.61 12.43 14.96
N PHE A 111 -1.35 12.52 15.37
CA PHE A 111 -0.97 12.09 16.72
C PHE A 111 -1.55 13.08 17.75
N PRO A 112 -2.25 12.64 18.81
CA PRO A 112 -2.30 11.26 19.35
C PRO A 112 -3.45 10.37 18.82
N GLN A 113 -4.35 10.90 17.99
CA GLN A 113 -5.54 10.24 17.47
C GLN A 113 -5.24 9.00 16.61
N ARG A 114 -5.94 7.89 16.88
CA ARG A 114 -5.84 6.65 16.09
C ARG A 114 -7.21 6.03 15.88
N TYR A 115 -7.51 5.67 14.65
CA TYR A 115 -8.77 5.06 14.28
C TYR A 115 -8.64 3.55 14.11
N TRP A 116 -9.60 2.80 14.65
CA TRP A 116 -9.68 1.35 14.53
C TRP A 116 -11.05 0.92 14.02
N PHE A 117 -11.04 -0.15 13.23
CA PHE A 117 -12.22 -0.85 12.77
C PHE A 117 -12.30 -2.19 13.51
N ARG A 118 -13.43 -2.50 14.14
CA ARG A 118 -13.61 -3.78 14.86
C ARG A 118 -14.78 -4.56 14.31
N PHE A 119 -14.59 -5.85 14.15
CA PHE A 119 -15.66 -6.84 14.05
C PHE A 119 -15.91 -7.44 15.42
N ILE A 120 -17.19 -7.63 15.77
CA ILE A 120 -17.60 -8.05 17.11
C ILE A 120 -18.64 -9.15 17.02
N ASN A 121 -18.45 -10.21 17.81
CA ASN A 121 -19.46 -11.19 18.15
C ASN A 121 -19.54 -11.30 19.69
N GLU A 122 -20.27 -12.28 20.21
CA GLU A 122 -20.45 -12.48 21.65
C GLU A 122 -19.16 -12.84 22.39
N GLU A 123 -18.16 -13.43 21.72
CA GLU A 123 -16.99 -14.06 22.35
C GLU A 123 -15.66 -13.32 22.07
N GLU A 124 -15.56 -12.64 20.93
CA GLU A 124 -14.32 -12.07 20.41
C GLU A 124 -14.52 -10.72 19.72
N LYS A 125 -13.43 -9.95 19.72
CA LYS A 125 -13.29 -8.71 18.98
C LYS A 125 -12.08 -8.81 18.08
N LEU A 126 -12.29 -8.61 16.78
CA LEU A 126 -11.22 -8.60 15.80
C LEU A 126 -11.00 -7.18 15.30
N ALA A 127 -9.83 -6.64 15.62
CA ALA A 127 -9.53 -5.22 15.45
C ALA A 127 -8.51 -5.00 14.32
N TYR A 128 -8.77 -3.97 13.52
CA TYR A 128 -7.98 -3.55 12.37
C TYR A 128 -7.71 -2.05 12.47
N LYS A 129 -6.62 -1.59 11.85
CA LYS A 129 -6.30 -0.16 11.82
C LYS A 129 -7.02 0.50 10.66
N ILE A 130 -7.39 1.77 10.83
CA ILE A 130 -7.92 2.60 9.75
C ILE A 130 -6.83 3.60 9.36
N TYR A 131 -6.51 3.67 8.07
CA TYR A 131 -5.60 4.68 7.54
C TYR A 131 -6.24 5.45 6.40
N GLN A 132 -6.02 6.77 6.41
CA GLN A 132 -6.31 7.59 5.23
C GLN A 132 -5.53 7.04 4.04
N PHE A 133 -6.23 6.83 2.93
CA PHE A 133 -5.58 6.38 1.71
C PHE A 133 -4.91 7.57 1.03
N ARG A 134 -3.62 7.79 1.32
CA ARG A 134 -2.84 8.92 0.75
C ARG A 134 -3.57 10.24 1.04
N ASP A 135 -3.70 11.11 0.04
CA ASP A 135 -4.37 12.41 0.15
C ASP A 135 -5.86 12.36 -0.26
N PHE A 136 -6.44 11.16 -0.39
CA PHE A 136 -7.85 11.02 -0.78
C PHE A 136 -8.80 11.21 0.41
N PRO A 137 -10.05 11.66 0.17
CA PRO A 137 -11.02 11.94 1.23
C PRO A 137 -11.74 10.66 1.69
N PHE A 138 -11.02 9.54 1.78
CA PHE A 138 -11.50 8.28 2.32
C PHE A 138 -10.37 7.54 3.02
N SER A 139 -10.75 6.60 3.88
CA SER A 139 -9.83 5.73 4.60
C SER A 139 -10.06 4.28 4.23
N VAL A 140 -9.04 3.46 4.47
CA VAL A 140 -9.06 2.02 4.24
C VAL A 140 -8.76 1.29 5.54
N VAL A 141 -9.39 0.14 5.71
CA VAL A 141 -9.08 -0.79 6.81
C VAL A 141 -7.86 -1.62 6.42
N VAL A 142 -6.90 -1.74 7.33
CA VAL A 142 -5.68 -2.53 7.12
C VAL A 142 -5.39 -3.47 8.29
N ASP A 143 -4.72 -4.58 7.97
CA ASP A 143 -4.24 -5.55 8.95
C ASP A 143 -2.99 -5.07 9.73
N GLU A 144 -2.46 -5.95 10.59
CA GLU A 144 -1.27 -5.67 11.39
C GLU A 144 -0.02 -5.43 10.55
N GLU A 145 0.04 -6.02 9.34
CA GLU A 145 1.10 -5.86 8.35
C GLU A 145 0.84 -4.69 7.38
N GLU A 146 -0.16 -3.85 7.68
CA GLU A 146 -0.60 -2.71 6.86
C GLU A 146 -1.10 -3.10 5.46
N LYS A 147 -1.59 -4.32 5.28
CA LYS A 147 -2.25 -4.76 4.04
C LYS A 147 -3.73 -4.39 4.07
N SER A 148 -4.23 -3.87 2.96
CA SER A 148 -5.63 -3.43 2.80
C SER A 148 -6.61 -4.54 2.42
N LEU A 149 -6.14 -5.78 2.28
CA LEU A 149 -7.00 -6.93 1.98
C LEU A 149 -7.21 -7.73 3.26
N ILE A 150 -8.44 -7.72 3.76
CA ILE A 150 -8.84 -8.41 4.97
C ILE A 150 -9.41 -9.79 4.59
N ASP A 151 -8.95 -10.86 5.21
CA ASP A 151 -9.41 -12.23 4.91
C ASP A 151 -10.92 -12.37 5.19
N ALA A 152 -11.71 -12.54 4.12
CA ALA A 152 -13.17 -12.60 4.23
C ALA A 152 -13.63 -13.92 4.86
N ALA A 153 -12.91 -15.02 4.64
CA ALA A 153 -13.23 -16.32 5.22
C ALA A 153 -13.07 -16.29 6.74
N LYS A 154 -12.08 -15.54 7.26
CA LYS A 154 -11.92 -15.32 8.71
C LYS A 154 -13.12 -14.58 9.31
N ILE A 155 -13.62 -13.53 8.63
CA ILE A 155 -14.78 -12.76 9.10
C ILE A 155 -16.03 -13.63 9.12
N ILE A 156 -16.29 -14.37 8.04
CA ILE A 156 -17.46 -15.25 7.95
C ILE A 156 -17.38 -16.37 8.99
N ALA A 157 -16.23 -17.04 9.12
CA ALA A 157 -16.08 -18.14 10.08
C ALA A 157 -16.22 -17.67 11.54
N GLY A 158 -15.87 -16.41 11.83
CA GLY A 158 -16.07 -15.80 13.14
C GLY A 158 -17.52 -15.46 13.46
N ASN A 159 -18.45 -15.51 12.50
CA ASN A 159 -19.86 -15.13 12.69
C ASN A 159 -20.03 -13.78 13.39
N TYR A 160 -19.24 -12.77 12.99
CA TYR A 160 -19.34 -11.42 13.54
C TYR A 160 -20.70 -10.80 13.20
N GLN A 161 -21.33 -10.17 14.19
CA GLN A 161 -22.69 -9.63 14.10
C GLN A 161 -22.70 -8.10 14.11
N GLU A 162 -21.60 -7.48 14.53
CA GLU A 162 -21.49 -6.03 14.62
C GLU A 162 -20.13 -5.55 14.11
N ILE A 163 -20.12 -4.28 13.70
CA ILE A 163 -18.91 -3.51 13.45
C ILE A 163 -18.87 -2.24 14.30
N GLU A 164 -17.65 -1.81 14.65
CA GLU A 164 -17.40 -0.54 15.32
C GLU A 164 -16.28 0.24 14.63
N ILE A 165 -16.45 1.56 14.54
CA ILE A 165 -15.36 2.50 14.27
C ILE A 165 -15.05 3.22 15.56
N ILE A 166 -13.79 3.22 15.93
CA ILE A 166 -13.32 3.64 17.24
C ILE A 166 -12.21 4.66 17.08
N LEU A 167 -12.32 5.76 17.80
CA LEU A 167 -11.27 6.74 17.98
C LEU A 167 -10.56 6.47 19.31
N PHE A 168 -9.24 6.43 19.26
CA PHE A 168 -8.38 6.51 20.42
C PHE A 168 -7.75 7.89 20.49
N GLU A 169 -8.01 8.64 21.55
CA GLU A 169 -7.36 9.92 21.87
C GLU A 169 -6.76 9.82 23.28
N ASP A 170 -5.44 9.99 23.41
CA ASP A 170 -4.72 9.86 24.68
C ASP A 170 -5.06 8.57 25.49
N ASP A 171 -5.20 7.45 24.77
CA ASP A 171 -5.58 6.12 25.28
C ASP A 171 -7.03 6.00 25.81
N GLU A 172 -7.86 7.03 25.64
CA GLU A 172 -9.31 6.94 25.82
C GLU A 172 -10.00 6.42 24.56
N GLU A 173 -10.98 5.52 24.73
CA GLU A 173 -11.72 4.88 23.65
C GLU A 173 -13.09 5.55 23.45
N GLU A 174 -13.32 6.11 22.25
CA GLU A 174 -14.61 6.65 21.83
C GLU A 174 -15.16 5.83 20.65
N ILE A 175 -16.38 5.31 20.78
CA ILE A 175 -17.09 4.62 19.70
C ILE A 175 -17.79 5.66 18.83
N LEU A 176 -17.27 5.88 17.62
CA LEU A 176 -17.85 6.82 16.65
C LEU A 176 -19.02 6.22 15.88
N VAL A 177 -18.93 4.93 15.55
CA VAL A 177 -19.96 4.18 14.84
C VAL A 177 -20.08 2.80 15.46
N LYS A 178 -21.31 2.34 15.63
CA LYS A 178 -21.66 0.95 15.94
C LYS A 178 -22.81 0.52 15.06
N SER A 179 -22.67 -0.55 14.30
CA SER A 179 -23.71 -1.04 13.38
C SER A 179 -23.75 -2.55 13.32
N GLU A 180 -24.93 -3.10 13.03
CA GLU A 180 -25.10 -4.52 12.71
C GLU A 180 -24.38 -4.86 11.39
N LEU A 181 -23.88 -6.10 11.33
CA LEU A 181 -23.19 -6.69 10.20
C LEU A 181 -23.98 -7.90 9.70
N GLU A 182 -24.51 -7.79 8.48
CA GLU A 182 -25.28 -8.85 7.83
C GLU A 182 -24.51 -9.48 6.66
N VAL A 183 -23.22 -9.78 6.85
CA VAL A 183 -22.39 -10.37 5.78
C VAL A 183 -22.41 -11.90 5.89
N SER A 184 -22.85 -12.57 4.83
CA SER A 184 -22.89 -14.03 4.75
C SER A 184 -21.95 -14.57 3.66
N SER A 185 -21.69 -15.87 3.67
CA SER A 185 -20.93 -16.52 2.58
C SER A 185 -21.68 -16.54 1.26
N GLU A 186 -23.01 -16.39 1.26
CA GLU A 186 -23.83 -16.40 0.05
C GLU A 186 -23.66 -15.10 -0.75
N ASP A 187 -23.27 -14.01 -0.08
CA ASP A 187 -22.99 -12.72 -0.69
C ASP A 187 -21.64 -12.70 -1.42
N LEU A 188 -20.73 -13.65 -1.08
CA LEU A 188 -19.42 -13.81 -1.69
C LEU A 188 -19.49 -14.73 -2.91
N ILE A 189 -19.76 -14.13 -4.07
CA ILE A 189 -20.02 -14.87 -5.30
C ILE A 189 -18.80 -14.96 -6.21
N ILE A 190 -17.83 -14.05 -6.08
CA ILE A 190 -16.79 -13.89 -7.10
C ILE A 190 -15.90 -15.13 -7.16
N LYS A 191 -15.54 -15.72 -6.02
CA LYS A 191 -14.69 -16.93 -5.99
C LYS A 191 -15.27 -18.05 -6.85
N ASN A 192 -16.55 -18.36 -6.65
CA ASN A 192 -17.20 -19.47 -7.33
C ASN A 192 -17.27 -19.23 -8.83
N GLU A 193 -17.56 -18.00 -9.25
CA GLU A 193 -17.64 -17.64 -10.66
C GLU A 193 -16.25 -17.60 -11.32
N VAL A 194 -15.24 -17.08 -10.62
CA VAL A 194 -13.84 -17.07 -11.10
C VAL A 194 -13.28 -18.49 -11.23
N LEU A 195 -13.63 -19.41 -10.33
CA LEU A 195 -13.22 -20.81 -10.45
C LEU A 195 -13.91 -21.54 -11.62
N LYS A 196 -15.14 -21.13 -11.99
CA LYS A 196 -15.86 -21.69 -13.15
C LYS A 196 -15.34 -21.18 -14.48
N GLY A 197 -15.04 -19.88 -14.58
CA GLY A 197 -14.71 -19.20 -15.84
C GLY A 197 -13.37 -18.47 -15.79
N TYR A 198 -12.35 -19.05 -15.15
CA TYR A 198 -11.02 -18.42 -15.07
C TYR A 198 -10.48 -18.09 -16.48
N GLN A 199 -10.11 -16.83 -16.71
CA GLN A 199 -9.70 -16.28 -18.02
C GLN A 199 -10.80 -16.18 -19.09
N GLU A 200 -12.05 -16.54 -18.79
CA GLU A 200 -13.18 -16.37 -19.70
C GLU A 200 -13.80 -14.99 -19.50
N GLU A 201 -13.27 -13.98 -20.20
CA GLU A 201 -13.63 -12.59 -19.95
C GLU A 201 -15.12 -12.29 -20.21
N GLU A 202 -15.67 -12.82 -21.29
CA GLU A 202 -17.09 -12.66 -21.62
C GLU A 202 -17.99 -13.24 -20.52
N TYR A 203 -17.62 -14.40 -19.97
CA TYR A 203 -18.35 -15.04 -18.87
C TYR A 203 -18.31 -14.18 -17.61
N LEU A 204 -17.12 -13.79 -17.15
CA LEU A 204 -16.97 -13.02 -15.91
C LEU A 204 -17.62 -11.63 -16.01
N ASN A 205 -17.47 -10.96 -17.16
CA ASN A 205 -18.15 -9.69 -17.41
C ASN A 205 -19.68 -9.86 -17.40
N SER A 206 -20.22 -10.98 -17.89
CA SER A 206 -21.67 -11.27 -17.79
C SER A 206 -22.17 -11.43 -16.34
N LYS A 207 -21.27 -11.73 -15.40
CA LYS A 207 -21.54 -11.77 -13.94
C LYS A 207 -21.23 -10.44 -13.24
N GLY A 208 -20.80 -9.43 -13.98
CA GLY A 208 -20.34 -8.15 -13.44
C GLY A 208 -19.02 -8.25 -12.68
N ILE A 209 -18.20 -9.27 -12.98
CA ILE A 209 -16.88 -9.51 -12.38
C ILE A 209 -15.82 -9.04 -13.37
N TYR A 210 -14.96 -8.14 -12.90
CA TYR A 210 -13.92 -7.51 -13.70
C TYR A 210 -12.55 -8.10 -13.38
N PHE A 211 -11.67 -8.07 -14.37
CA PHE A 211 -10.30 -8.57 -14.26
C PHE A 211 -9.43 -7.62 -13.45
N VAL A 212 -8.28 -8.14 -13.03
CA VAL A 212 -7.21 -7.33 -12.44
C VAL A 212 -6.75 -6.31 -13.47
N GLU A 213 -6.97 -5.03 -13.20
CA GLU A 213 -6.44 -3.95 -14.03
C GLU A 213 -4.95 -3.75 -13.70
N GLU A 214 -4.07 -3.89 -14.68
CA GLU A 214 -2.65 -3.65 -14.46
C GLU A 214 -2.37 -2.15 -14.24
N ILE A 215 -1.67 -1.83 -13.13
CA ILE A 215 -1.21 -0.48 -12.84
C ILE A 215 -0.15 -0.07 -13.85
N ASN A 216 -0.57 0.65 -14.89
CA ASN A 216 0.36 1.21 -15.87
C ASN A 216 0.91 2.57 -15.41
N HIS A 217 1.98 2.51 -14.62
CA HIS A 217 2.71 3.69 -14.15
C HIS A 217 3.88 4.09 -15.07
N SER A 218 3.96 3.53 -16.29
CA SER A 218 5.09 3.74 -17.20
C SER A 218 5.31 5.20 -17.56
N SER A 219 4.23 5.97 -17.73
CA SER A 219 4.26 7.41 -17.98
C SER A 219 4.92 8.22 -16.86
N TYR A 220 5.10 7.65 -15.67
CA TYR A 220 5.69 8.31 -14.51
C TYR A 220 7.11 7.84 -14.19
N PHE A 221 7.65 6.86 -14.93
CA PHE A 221 9.01 6.35 -14.72
C PHE A 221 10.11 7.41 -14.90
N TYR A 222 9.82 8.52 -15.60
CA TYR A 222 10.76 9.63 -15.67
C TYR A 222 11.13 10.17 -14.27
N ILE A 223 10.22 10.13 -13.29
CA ILE A 223 10.48 10.57 -11.91
C ILE A 223 11.54 9.69 -11.27
N TYR A 224 11.37 8.36 -11.40
CA TYR A 224 12.34 7.39 -10.95
C TYR A 224 13.72 7.65 -11.58
N TYR A 225 13.78 7.78 -12.91
CA TYR A 225 15.04 8.00 -13.61
C TYR A 225 15.71 9.32 -13.23
N LEU A 226 14.96 10.40 -13.04
CA LEU A 226 15.51 11.69 -12.59
C LEU A 226 16.14 11.60 -11.21
N ILE A 227 15.45 10.95 -10.25
CA ILE A 227 15.97 10.77 -8.88
C ILE A 227 17.24 9.89 -8.90
N MET A 228 17.21 8.80 -9.66
CA MET A 228 18.38 7.89 -9.79
C MET A 228 19.55 8.56 -10.49
N ALA A 229 19.30 9.37 -11.53
CA ALA A 229 20.33 10.14 -12.22
C ALA A 229 20.97 11.18 -11.27
N ALA A 230 20.16 11.91 -10.50
CA ALA A 230 20.65 12.86 -9.51
C ALA A 230 21.54 12.18 -8.45
N TYR A 231 21.14 11.00 -7.97
CA TYR A 231 21.95 10.18 -7.06
C TYR A 231 23.28 9.75 -7.71
N LEU A 232 23.26 9.23 -8.93
CA LEU A 232 24.47 8.80 -9.65
C LEU A 232 25.46 9.96 -9.83
N VAL A 233 24.96 11.14 -10.21
CA VAL A 233 25.79 12.36 -10.30
C VAL A 233 26.42 12.69 -8.93
N GLY A 234 25.64 12.62 -7.85
CA GLY A 234 26.14 12.81 -6.49
C GLY A 234 27.23 11.80 -6.09
N VAL A 235 27.05 10.52 -6.44
CA VAL A 235 28.06 9.48 -6.20
C VAL A 235 29.34 9.75 -6.99
N ILE A 236 29.22 10.13 -8.27
CA ILE A 236 30.38 10.46 -9.12
C ILE A 236 31.16 11.64 -8.51
N ILE A 237 30.47 12.72 -8.13
CA ILE A 237 31.09 13.91 -7.54
C ILE A 237 31.78 13.57 -6.21
N THR A 238 31.09 12.86 -5.31
CA THR A 238 31.65 12.50 -4.00
C THR A 238 32.82 11.53 -4.13
N THR A 239 32.75 10.55 -5.04
CA THR A 239 33.86 9.66 -5.38
C THR A 239 35.06 10.45 -5.87
N TYR A 240 34.83 11.38 -6.81
CA TYR A 240 35.90 12.22 -7.36
C TYR A 240 36.59 13.04 -6.25
N LEU A 241 35.82 13.72 -5.40
CA LEU A 241 36.36 14.54 -4.31
C LEU A 241 37.14 13.71 -3.29
N LEU A 242 36.59 12.57 -2.84
CA LEU A 242 37.21 11.73 -1.82
C LEU A 242 38.50 11.06 -2.30
N PHE A 243 38.58 10.64 -3.56
CA PHE A 243 39.72 9.86 -4.07
C PHE A 243 40.76 10.66 -4.84
N PHE A 244 40.37 11.76 -5.48
CA PHE A 244 41.27 12.54 -6.35
C PHE A 244 41.56 13.94 -5.82
N PHE A 245 40.64 14.58 -5.09
CA PHE A 245 40.81 15.96 -4.65
C PHE A 245 41.45 16.09 -3.25
N ILE A 246 41.17 15.17 -2.32
CA ILE A 246 41.84 15.18 -1.00
C ILE A 246 43.34 14.94 -1.23
N PRO A 247 44.21 15.93 -0.95
CA PRO A 247 45.61 15.88 -1.36
C PRO A 247 46.32 14.69 -0.72
N LYS A 248 47.23 14.04 -1.49
CA LYS A 248 48.19 13.00 -1.05
C LYS A 248 49.21 13.51 0.02
N LYS A 249 48.80 14.35 0.98
CA LYS A 249 49.69 14.98 1.98
C LYS A 249 50.00 14.11 3.20
N MET A 250 49.53 12.87 3.29
CA MET A 250 49.81 11.98 4.45
C MET A 250 50.78 10.82 4.15
N GLY A 251 51.86 11.02 3.39
CA GLY A 251 52.76 9.87 3.14
C GLY A 251 54.13 10.08 2.50
N ARG A 252 54.57 11.31 2.25
CA ARG A 252 55.98 11.55 1.92
C ARG A 252 56.56 12.55 2.90
N LYS A 253 56.96 12.07 4.09
CA LYS A 253 58.03 12.74 4.82
C LYS A 253 59.20 12.82 3.83
N LYS A 254 59.72 14.03 3.57
CA LYS A 254 61.00 14.16 2.86
C LYS A 254 62.01 13.28 3.61
N PRO A 255 62.84 12.46 2.92
CA PRO A 255 63.92 11.76 3.61
C PRO A 255 64.75 12.79 4.36
N SER A 256 65.06 12.54 5.65
CA SER A 256 65.92 13.43 6.41
C SER A 256 67.27 13.50 5.69
N PRO A 257 67.86 14.69 5.51
CA PRO A 257 69.19 14.78 4.92
C PRO A 257 70.15 14.01 5.82
N HIS A 258 70.74 12.93 5.28
CA HIS A 258 71.84 12.26 5.94
C HIS A 258 72.96 13.30 6.12
N PHE A 259 73.38 13.50 7.37
CA PHE A 259 74.63 14.15 7.72
C PHE A 259 75.77 13.33 7.09
N ASN A 260 76.41 13.87 6.06
CA ASN A 260 77.74 13.41 5.67
C ASN A 260 78.73 13.93 6.73
N LYS A 261 79.42 13.01 7.38
CA LYS A 261 80.67 13.28 8.11
C LYS A 261 81.83 13.21 7.14
#